data_AF-A0A4Q8UEK9-F1
#
_entry.id   AF-A0A4Q8UEK9-F1
#
_cell.length_a   1.000
_cell.length_b   1.000
_cell.length_c   1.000
_cell.angle_alpha   90.00
_cell.angle_beta   90.00
_cell.angle_gamma   90.00
#
_symmetry.space_group_name_H-M   'P 1'
#
loop_
_entity.id
_entity.type
_entity.pdbx_description
1 polymer ?
#
loop_
_entity_poly.entity_id
_entity_poly.type
_entity_poly.pdbx_seq_one_letter_code
_entity_poly.pdbx_strand_id
1 'polypeptide(L)'
;MVVPVAATTALALGFVVVVLDDGGTPAPAASACVAPGTAAASSAAPVPGSPVAGVDAEQMRNAAAIMKAASDLGMPVAAQLIGVQASIGESTLRVIDFGDGAGPDSRGLFQQRDSWGPYADRMDPAKSSALFFKALQRVEGWESLEPTIAIHRAQRNADPNHYTRFRPQATEIVKALGGEAAALVDPSGACPAAGNEVVGDLAGKWVRPMAESINTSGYGPRAAPAGTAGGVLANFHYGIDFATPGHAGTIVAVTDMKIVKVRNLDGLFGTGVTGQTTDGKLTIGMYHMEAGSVRVKEGDTVAAGTPLGTEGATGNVTGRHLHMEFFAGALPNPMIPINATIDPTPILKEKGIL
;
A
#
# COMPACT_ATOMS: atom_id res chain seq x y z
N MET A 1 76.07 -25.46 -26.76
CA MET A 1 75.67 -24.17 -26.19
C MET A 1 74.18 -24.03 -26.43
N VAL A 2 73.37 -24.51 -25.48
CA VAL A 2 71.91 -24.62 -25.59
C VAL A 2 71.36 -23.78 -24.44
N VAL A 3 70.69 -22.68 -24.76
CA VAL A 3 70.11 -21.76 -23.77
C VAL A 3 68.76 -22.35 -23.32
N PRO A 4 68.51 -22.56 -22.03
CA PRO A 4 67.19 -22.96 -21.56
C PRO A 4 66.30 -21.71 -21.46
N VAL A 5 65.14 -21.76 -22.11
CA VAL A 5 64.08 -20.75 -21.94
C VAL A 5 63.33 -21.09 -20.65
N ALA A 6 63.49 -20.24 -19.64
CA ALA A 6 62.71 -20.31 -18.41
C ALA A 6 61.31 -19.75 -18.68
N ALA A 7 60.28 -20.57 -18.49
CA ALA A 7 58.89 -20.12 -18.48
C ALA A 7 58.58 -19.48 -17.12
N THR A 8 58.62 -18.15 -17.05
CA THR A 8 58.05 -17.38 -15.94
C THR A 8 56.54 -17.30 -16.09
N THR A 9 55.81 -18.01 -15.22
CA THR A 9 54.39 -17.80 -14.99
C THR A 9 54.20 -16.45 -14.29
N ALA A 10 53.82 -15.43 -15.05
CA ALA A 10 53.35 -14.16 -14.51
C ALA A 10 51.95 -14.37 -13.91
N LEU A 11 51.86 -14.38 -12.58
CA LEU A 11 50.59 -14.30 -11.86
C LEU A 11 50.03 -12.88 -12.07
N ALA A 12 49.14 -12.72 -13.04
CA ALA A 12 48.39 -11.49 -13.21
C ALA A 12 47.43 -11.33 -12.02
N LEU A 13 47.86 -10.60 -10.99
CA LEU A 13 46.96 -10.01 -10.00
C LEU A 13 46.06 -9.02 -10.75
N GLY A 14 44.85 -9.46 -11.08
CA GLY A 14 43.81 -8.59 -11.57
C GLY A 14 43.53 -7.52 -10.53
N PHE A 15 43.98 -6.29 -10.80
CA PHE A 15 43.47 -5.11 -10.12
C PHE A 15 41.99 -4.99 -10.47
N VAL A 16 41.12 -5.43 -9.56
CA VAL A 16 39.72 -5.02 -9.57
C VAL A 16 39.75 -3.52 -9.28
N VAL A 17 39.54 -2.71 -10.32
CA VAL A 17 39.11 -1.33 -10.12
C VAL A 17 37.70 -1.43 -9.57
N VAL A 18 37.61 -1.41 -8.23
CA VAL A 18 36.36 -1.08 -7.56
C VAL A 18 36.09 0.36 -7.97
N VAL A 19 35.20 0.54 -8.94
CA VAL A 19 34.51 1.82 -9.08
C VAL A 19 33.74 1.96 -7.78
N LEU A 20 34.34 2.70 -6.84
CA LEU A 20 33.59 3.31 -5.76
C LEU A 20 32.61 4.23 -6.48
N ASP A 21 31.39 3.75 -6.64
CA ASP A 21 30.25 4.60 -6.88
C ASP A 21 30.30 5.63 -5.75
N ASP A 22 30.76 6.84 -6.09
CA ASP A 22 30.76 7.98 -5.19
C ASP A 22 29.30 8.17 -4.81
N GLY A 23 28.97 7.65 -3.62
CA GLY A 23 27.62 7.53 -3.12
C GLY A 23 26.84 8.77 -3.47
N GLY A 24 25.98 8.63 -4.48
CA GLY A 24 24.96 9.60 -4.78
C GLY A 24 24.29 9.86 -3.46
N THR A 25 24.51 11.06 -2.92
CA THR A 25 23.95 11.51 -1.65
C THR A 25 22.52 11.00 -1.62
N PRO A 26 22.13 10.15 -0.63
CA PRO A 26 20.75 9.71 -0.56
C PRO A 26 19.91 10.98 -0.66
N ALA A 27 18.97 10.98 -1.60
CA ALA A 27 17.96 12.03 -1.67
C ALA A 27 17.51 12.27 -0.22
N PRO A 28 17.56 13.52 0.28
CA PRO A 28 17.29 13.79 1.68
C PRO A 28 16.01 13.06 2.02
N ALA A 29 16.05 12.22 3.07
CA ALA A 29 14.85 11.59 3.59
C ALA A 29 13.79 12.68 3.63
N ALA A 30 12.71 12.49 2.86
CA ALA A 30 11.67 13.50 2.76
C ALA A 30 11.38 13.97 4.18
N SER A 31 11.55 15.27 4.42
CA SER A 31 11.35 15.91 5.73
C SER A 31 9.89 15.83 6.20
N ALA A 32 9.08 14.92 5.66
CA ALA A 32 7.65 14.78 5.88
C ALA A 32 7.30 13.82 7.03
N CYS A 33 8.26 13.46 7.87
CA CYS A 33 8.02 13.00 9.24
C CYS A 33 8.60 13.95 10.29
N VAL A 34 8.81 15.24 9.96
CA VAL A 34 8.58 16.24 11.00
C VAL A 34 7.10 16.13 11.29
N ALA A 35 6.77 15.58 12.46
CA ALA A 35 5.44 15.62 13.01
C ALA A 35 4.83 17.00 12.70
N PRO A 36 3.55 17.15 12.31
CA PRO A 36 2.88 18.39 12.66
C PRO A 36 3.15 18.54 14.16
N GLY A 37 4.02 19.48 14.50
CA GLY A 37 4.72 19.47 15.78
C GLY A 37 3.68 19.36 16.87
N THR A 38 3.81 18.36 17.76
CA THR A 38 2.92 18.10 18.90
C THR A 38 1.65 18.93 18.82
N ALA A 39 0.73 18.59 17.92
CA ALA A 39 -0.61 19.12 18.06
C ALA A 39 -1.07 18.46 19.35
N ALA A 40 -0.93 19.18 20.47
CA ALA A 40 -1.58 18.81 21.70
C ALA A 40 -3.00 18.50 21.28
N ALA A 41 -3.41 17.24 21.42
CA ALA A 41 -4.81 16.88 21.30
C ALA A 41 -5.50 17.68 22.41
N SER A 42 -5.93 18.90 22.05
CA SER A 42 -6.69 19.77 22.93
C SER A 42 -8.02 19.07 23.10
N SER A 43 -8.12 18.27 24.17
CA SER A 43 -9.26 17.46 24.58
C SER A 43 -9.82 16.56 23.48
N ALA A 44 -9.89 15.24 23.74
CA ALA A 44 -10.71 14.34 22.94
C ALA A 44 -12.03 15.02 22.59
N ALA A 45 -12.33 15.15 21.29
CA ALA A 45 -13.61 15.69 20.86
C ALA A 45 -14.73 14.89 21.54
N PRO A 46 -15.87 15.51 21.91
CA PRO A 46 -16.97 14.78 22.52
C PRO A 46 -17.33 13.58 21.64
N VAL A 47 -17.42 12.40 22.25
CA VAL A 47 -17.86 11.19 21.54
C VAL A 47 -19.18 11.51 20.83
N PRO A 48 -19.28 11.33 19.51
CA PRO A 48 -20.52 11.59 18.79
C PRO A 48 -21.69 10.84 19.44
N GLY A 49 -22.79 11.54 19.70
CA GLY A 49 -24.00 10.93 20.28
C GLY A 49 -24.74 9.97 19.34
N SER A 50 -24.32 9.87 18.08
CA SER A 50 -24.91 9.02 17.04
C SER A 50 -23.89 8.00 16.52
N PRO A 51 -24.34 6.80 16.09
CA PRO A 51 -23.45 5.80 15.52
C PRO A 51 -22.68 6.36 14.32
N VAL A 52 -21.36 6.17 14.32
CA VAL A 52 -20.48 6.43 13.17
C VAL A 52 -19.96 5.10 12.68
N ALA A 53 -19.85 4.89 11.36
CA ALA A 53 -19.26 3.67 10.78
C ALA A 53 -19.88 2.35 11.30
N GLY A 54 -21.16 2.38 11.71
CA GLY A 54 -21.87 1.22 12.26
C GLY A 54 -21.45 0.78 13.67
N VAL A 55 -20.68 1.59 14.42
CA VAL A 55 -20.27 1.28 15.81
C VAL A 55 -21.08 2.05 16.85
N ASP A 56 -21.26 1.46 18.02
CA ASP A 56 -22.01 2.05 19.14
C ASP A 56 -21.15 2.93 20.06
N ALA A 57 -21.77 3.50 21.09
CA ALA A 57 -21.12 4.40 22.03
C ALA A 57 -20.00 3.74 22.87
N GLU A 58 -20.08 2.44 23.14
CA GLU A 58 -19.01 1.71 23.85
C GLU A 58 -17.80 1.55 22.95
N GLN A 59 -18.03 1.09 21.72
CA GLN A 59 -16.98 0.92 20.72
C GLN A 59 -16.29 2.25 20.39
N MET A 60 -17.04 3.36 20.31
CA MET A 60 -16.48 4.70 20.11
C MET A 60 -15.64 5.17 21.31
N ARG A 61 -16.04 4.86 22.55
CA ARG A 61 -15.21 5.14 23.75
C ARG A 61 -13.92 4.35 23.73
N ASN A 62 -13.98 3.07 23.34
CA ASN A 62 -12.79 2.23 23.23
C ASN A 62 -11.86 2.70 22.09
N ALA A 63 -12.41 3.09 20.93
CA ALA A 63 -11.63 3.70 19.86
C ALA A 63 -10.95 5.00 20.32
N ALA A 64 -11.64 5.86 21.06
CA ALA A 64 -11.06 7.07 21.63
C ALA A 64 -9.93 6.74 22.63
N ALA A 65 -10.06 5.69 23.44
CA ALA A 65 -9.00 5.24 24.33
C ALA A 65 -7.76 4.75 23.57
N ILE A 66 -7.94 4.05 22.45
CA ILE A 66 -6.85 3.63 21.55
C ILE A 66 -6.14 4.86 20.98
N MET A 67 -6.88 5.80 20.39
CA MET A 67 -6.31 7.01 19.79
C MET A 67 -5.55 7.84 20.83
N LYS A 68 -6.12 7.97 22.04
CA LYS A 68 -5.47 8.65 23.16
C LYS A 68 -4.18 7.96 23.58
N ALA A 69 -4.15 6.63 23.68
CA ALA A 69 -2.94 5.90 24.08
C ALA A 69 -1.78 6.10 23.09
N ALA A 70 -2.06 6.10 21.77
CA ALA A 70 -1.05 6.45 20.77
C ALA A 70 -0.58 7.91 20.92
N SER A 71 -1.51 8.84 21.12
CA SER A 71 -1.16 10.26 21.34
C SER A 71 -0.32 10.47 22.59
N ASP A 72 -0.63 9.79 23.70
CA ASP A 72 0.13 9.87 24.96
C ASP A 72 1.57 9.33 24.80
N LEU A 73 1.78 8.44 23.82
CA LEU A 73 3.10 7.93 23.42
C LEU A 73 3.79 8.80 22.36
N GLY A 74 3.21 9.95 21.99
CA GLY A 74 3.74 10.84 20.95
C GLY A 74 3.67 10.27 19.53
N MET A 75 2.82 9.27 19.31
CA MET A 75 2.70 8.61 18.01
C MET A 75 1.76 9.38 17.06
N PRO A 76 2.03 9.35 15.74
CA PRO A 76 1.23 10.08 14.77
C PRO A 76 -0.16 9.47 14.56
N VAL A 77 -1.04 10.20 13.87
CA VAL A 77 -2.41 9.74 13.59
C VAL A 77 -2.44 8.44 12.76
N ALA A 78 -1.41 8.17 11.94
CA ALA A 78 -1.24 6.86 11.28
C ALA A 78 -1.18 5.70 12.28
N ALA A 79 -0.49 5.87 13.41
CA ALA A 79 -0.48 4.85 14.47
C ALA A 79 -1.87 4.70 15.09
N GLN A 80 -2.58 5.80 15.31
CA GLN A 80 -3.95 5.76 15.81
C GLN A 80 -4.87 4.92 14.90
N LEU A 81 -4.76 5.09 13.58
CA LEU A 81 -5.47 4.25 12.61
C LEU A 81 -5.08 2.78 12.72
N ILE A 82 -3.78 2.48 12.80
CA ILE A 82 -3.26 1.10 12.95
C ILE A 82 -3.86 0.44 14.21
N GLY A 83 -3.91 1.15 15.33
CA GLY A 83 -4.49 0.64 16.57
C GLY A 83 -6.00 0.40 16.48
N VAL A 84 -6.75 1.35 15.91
CA VAL A 84 -8.21 1.19 15.73
C VAL A 84 -8.50 0.04 14.76
N GLN A 85 -7.78 -0.05 13.65
CA GLN A 85 -7.91 -1.13 12.67
C GLN A 85 -7.62 -2.51 13.28
N ALA A 86 -6.56 -2.62 14.08
CA ALA A 86 -6.25 -3.85 14.79
C ALA A 86 -7.39 -4.25 15.75
N SER A 87 -7.84 -3.33 16.59
CA SER A 87 -8.88 -3.64 17.58
C SER A 87 -10.24 -3.97 16.98
N ILE A 88 -10.60 -3.40 15.82
CA ILE A 88 -11.78 -3.85 15.06
C ILE A 88 -11.63 -5.32 14.68
N GLY A 89 -10.46 -5.71 14.15
CA GLY A 89 -10.23 -7.08 13.72
C GLY A 89 -10.18 -8.11 14.84
N GLU A 90 -9.71 -7.71 16.02
CA GLU A 90 -9.56 -8.60 17.17
C GLU A 90 -10.85 -8.76 17.98
N SER A 91 -11.61 -7.67 18.15
CA SER A 91 -12.70 -7.65 19.13
C SER A 91 -13.91 -6.80 18.72
N THR A 92 -13.89 -6.25 17.51
CA THR A 92 -14.85 -5.22 17.09
C THR A 92 -14.89 -4.05 18.08
N LEU A 93 -13.72 -3.60 18.56
CA LEU A 93 -13.56 -2.51 19.54
C LEU A 93 -14.21 -2.79 20.91
N ARG A 94 -14.25 -4.05 21.36
CA ARG A 94 -14.82 -4.43 22.66
C ARG A 94 -13.79 -5.07 23.57
N VAL A 95 -13.88 -4.77 24.86
CA VAL A 95 -13.08 -5.48 25.86
C VAL A 95 -13.73 -6.83 26.12
N ILE A 96 -13.18 -7.90 25.56
CA ILE A 96 -13.72 -9.27 25.73
C ILE A 96 -12.84 -10.10 26.67
N ASP A 97 -13.48 -10.88 27.55
CA ASP A 97 -12.82 -11.69 28.58
C ASP A 97 -12.64 -13.18 28.17
N PHE A 98 -12.70 -13.43 26.87
CA PHE A 98 -12.48 -14.75 26.30
C PHE A 98 -11.77 -14.59 24.95
N GLY A 99 -11.11 -15.66 24.51
CA GLY A 99 -10.55 -15.75 23.16
C GLY A 99 -11.10 -16.96 22.41
N ASP A 100 -10.50 -17.26 21.27
CA ASP A 100 -10.97 -18.29 20.35
C ASP A 100 -10.23 -19.63 20.54
N GLY A 101 -10.40 -20.56 19.60
CA GLY A 101 -9.73 -21.87 19.65
C GLY A 101 -8.20 -21.80 19.55
N ALA A 102 -7.64 -20.79 18.88
CA ALA A 102 -6.20 -20.61 18.77
C ALA A 102 -5.60 -19.91 20.00
N GLY A 103 -6.36 -19.00 20.60
CA GLY A 103 -5.98 -18.19 21.74
C GLY A 103 -7.04 -18.15 22.85
N PRO A 104 -7.37 -19.27 23.53
CA PRO A 104 -8.43 -19.28 24.55
C PRO A 104 -8.16 -18.36 25.75
N ASP A 105 -6.89 -18.03 25.98
CA ASP A 105 -6.36 -17.11 26.99
C ASP A 105 -6.21 -15.65 26.53
N SER A 106 -6.54 -15.33 25.27
CA SER A 106 -6.51 -13.98 24.72
C SER A 106 -7.57 -13.08 25.34
N ARG A 107 -7.23 -11.81 25.61
CA ARG A 107 -8.09 -10.85 26.33
C ARG A 107 -8.08 -9.45 25.74
N GLY A 108 -9.16 -8.73 25.99
CA GLY A 108 -9.27 -7.29 25.75
C GLY A 108 -9.39 -6.89 24.29
N LEU A 109 -9.15 -5.59 24.04
CA LEU A 109 -9.35 -4.93 22.75
C LEU A 109 -8.55 -5.52 21.60
N PHE A 110 -7.38 -6.08 21.91
CA PHE A 110 -6.39 -6.57 20.94
C PHE A 110 -6.15 -8.09 21.07
N GLN A 111 -6.99 -8.81 21.81
CA GLN A 111 -6.85 -10.26 22.02
C GLN A 111 -5.44 -10.67 22.46
N GLN A 112 -4.91 -9.93 23.43
CA GLN A 112 -3.56 -10.11 23.94
C GLN A 112 -3.50 -11.29 24.91
N ARG A 113 -2.48 -12.15 24.75
CA ARG A 113 -2.16 -13.25 25.68
C ARG A 113 -1.35 -12.78 26.88
N ASP A 114 -1.12 -13.66 27.85
CA ASP A 114 -0.35 -13.37 29.07
C ASP A 114 1.06 -12.79 28.80
N SER A 115 1.68 -13.15 27.69
CA SER A 115 2.99 -12.64 27.27
C SER A 115 3.03 -11.13 26.98
N TRP A 116 1.87 -10.49 26.77
CA TRP A 116 1.78 -9.06 26.55
C TRP A 116 1.79 -8.25 27.85
N GLY A 117 1.31 -8.82 28.95
CA GLY A 117 1.24 -8.13 30.23
C GLY A 117 0.17 -8.69 31.18
N PRO A 118 0.05 -8.09 32.38
CA PRO A 118 -0.91 -8.52 33.40
C PRO A 118 -2.34 -8.54 32.89
N TYR A 119 -3.15 -9.48 33.39
CA TYR A 119 -4.57 -9.60 33.03
C TYR A 119 -5.33 -8.27 33.17
N ALA A 120 -5.16 -7.57 34.30
CA ALA A 120 -5.81 -6.28 34.55
C ALA A 120 -5.44 -5.20 33.52
N ASP A 121 -4.23 -5.25 32.96
CA ASP A 121 -3.79 -4.28 31.95
C ASP A 121 -4.34 -4.64 30.57
N ARG A 122 -4.46 -5.93 30.25
CA ARG A 122 -5.08 -6.40 28.99
C ARG A 122 -6.59 -6.14 28.96
N MET A 123 -7.24 -6.13 30.12
CA MET A 123 -8.68 -5.81 30.26
C MET A 123 -8.97 -4.30 30.34
N ASP A 124 -7.96 -3.46 30.47
CA ASP A 124 -8.13 -2.00 30.48
C ASP A 124 -7.92 -1.42 29.07
N PRO A 125 -8.87 -0.67 28.50
CA PRO A 125 -8.75 -0.09 27.15
C PRO A 125 -7.48 0.73 26.92
N ALA A 126 -7.10 1.58 27.87
CA ALA A 126 -5.96 2.47 27.70
C ALA A 126 -4.64 1.70 27.81
N LYS A 127 -4.53 0.80 28.79
CA LYS A 127 -3.32 0.01 29.02
C LYS A 127 -3.10 -1.04 27.94
N SER A 128 -4.14 -1.77 27.53
CA SER A 128 -4.04 -2.75 26.42
C SER A 128 -3.63 -2.07 25.10
N SER A 129 -4.13 -0.87 24.85
CA SER A 129 -3.70 -0.03 23.72
C SER A 129 -2.22 0.37 23.83
N ALA A 130 -1.78 0.81 25.01
CA ALA A 130 -0.37 1.14 25.24
C ALA A 130 0.56 -0.08 25.06
N LEU A 131 0.11 -1.29 25.43
CA LEU A 131 0.84 -2.53 25.17
C LEU A 131 0.98 -2.79 23.65
N PHE A 132 -0.11 -2.62 22.90
CA PHE A 132 -0.11 -2.74 21.44
C PHE A 132 0.88 -1.76 20.79
N PHE A 133 0.81 -0.48 21.14
CA PHE A 133 1.67 0.55 20.54
C PHE A 133 3.16 0.35 20.87
N LYS A 134 3.49 -0.10 22.09
CA LYS A 134 4.86 -0.48 22.43
C LYS A 134 5.36 -1.68 21.62
N ALA A 135 4.48 -2.60 21.22
CA ALA A 135 4.86 -3.67 20.30
C ALA A 135 5.02 -3.15 18.87
N LEU A 136 4.13 -2.28 18.40
CA LEU A 136 4.23 -1.63 17.10
C LEU A 136 5.54 -0.86 16.93
N GLN A 137 5.97 -0.10 17.94
CA GLN A 137 7.24 0.63 17.93
C GLN A 137 8.49 -0.27 17.82
N ARG A 138 8.37 -1.57 18.11
CA ARG A 138 9.44 -2.55 17.93
C ARG A 138 9.46 -3.18 16.53
N VAL A 139 8.44 -2.92 15.72
CA VAL A 139 8.40 -3.35 14.32
C VAL A 139 9.24 -2.37 13.50
N GLU A 140 10.34 -2.86 12.95
CA GLU A 140 11.22 -2.06 12.11
C GLU A 140 10.48 -1.48 10.89
N GLY A 141 10.59 -0.16 10.72
CA GLY A 141 10.00 0.58 9.60
C GLY A 141 8.47 0.58 9.57
N TRP A 142 7.79 0.34 10.70
CA TRP A 142 6.32 0.25 10.76
C TRP A 142 5.61 1.47 10.16
N GLU A 143 6.23 2.64 10.20
CA GLU A 143 5.74 3.90 9.63
C GLU A 143 5.57 3.84 8.11
N SER A 144 6.33 2.96 7.45
CA SER A 144 6.36 2.77 6.00
C SER A 144 5.62 1.51 5.54
N LEU A 145 5.14 0.70 6.48
CA LEU A 145 4.42 -0.53 6.17
C LEU A 145 2.95 -0.23 5.91
N GLU A 146 2.35 -1.05 5.05
CA GLU A 146 0.90 -1.19 5.00
C GLU A 146 0.36 -1.48 6.40
N PRO A 147 -0.68 -0.77 6.89
CA PRO A 147 -1.25 -0.97 8.22
C PRO A 147 -1.50 -2.43 8.59
N THR A 148 -2.06 -3.25 7.68
CA THR A 148 -2.28 -4.68 7.96
C THR A 148 -0.97 -5.43 8.24
N ILE A 149 0.11 -5.07 7.56
CA ILE A 149 1.43 -5.69 7.73
C ILE A 149 2.08 -5.21 9.03
N ALA A 150 1.94 -3.93 9.37
CA ALA A 150 2.38 -3.40 10.65
C ALA A 150 1.67 -4.10 11.83
N ILE A 151 0.34 -4.26 11.74
CA ILE A 151 -0.47 -4.98 12.74
C ILE A 151 -0.05 -6.44 12.79
N HIS A 152 0.07 -7.11 11.64
CA HIS A 152 0.48 -8.52 11.58
C HIS A 152 1.83 -8.75 12.26
N ARG A 153 2.82 -7.89 12.02
CA ARG A 153 4.14 -7.99 12.67
C ARG A 153 4.08 -7.72 14.17
N ALA A 154 3.24 -6.78 14.61
CA ALA A 154 3.05 -6.48 16.03
C ALA A 154 2.31 -7.61 16.77
N GLN A 155 1.22 -8.11 16.18
CA GLN A 155 0.33 -9.13 16.77
C GLN A 155 0.82 -10.57 16.57
N ARG A 156 1.64 -10.81 15.54
CA ARG A 156 2.13 -12.13 15.13
C ARG A 156 1.01 -13.12 14.81
N ASN A 157 -0.01 -12.67 14.08
CA ASN A 157 -1.10 -13.54 13.62
C ASN A 157 -0.70 -14.36 12.37
N ALA A 158 -1.50 -15.35 11.96
CA ALA A 158 -1.14 -16.25 10.86
C ALA A 158 -1.28 -15.64 9.45
N ASP A 159 -2.16 -14.65 9.27
CA ASP A 159 -2.49 -14.06 7.97
C ASP A 159 -2.05 -12.58 7.92
N PRO A 160 -1.02 -12.23 7.13
CA PRO A 160 -0.54 -10.85 6.97
C PRO A 160 -1.62 -9.85 6.53
N ASN A 161 -2.65 -10.33 5.83
CA ASN A 161 -3.69 -9.49 5.23
C ASN A 161 -5.00 -9.45 6.05
N HIS A 162 -5.04 -10.16 7.18
CA HIS A 162 -6.24 -10.31 8.01
C HIS A 162 -6.96 -8.99 8.31
N TYR A 163 -6.19 -7.93 8.57
CA TYR A 163 -6.74 -6.66 9.02
C TYR A 163 -7.18 -5.74 7.88
N THR A 164 -6.84 -6.05 6.63
CA THR A 164 -7.09 -5.19 5.46
C THR A 164 -8.55 -4.74 5.37
N ARG A 165 -9.49 -5.66 5.57
CA ARG A 165 -10.95 -5.39 5.46
C ARG A 165 -11.49 -4.37 6.47
N PHE A 166 -10.79 -4.14 7.59
CA PHE A 166 -11.25 -3.24 8.66
C PHE A 166 -10.76 -1.80 8.47
N ARG A 167 -9.89 -1.57 7.49
CA ARG A 167 -9.24 -0.29 7.21
C ARG A 167 -10.22 0.84 6.88
N PRO A 168 -11.25 0.67 6.01
CA PRO A 168 -12.21 1.74 5.75
C PRO A 168 -12.97 2.16 7.01
N GLN A 169 -13.46 1.19 7.78
CA GLN A 169 -14.20 1.45 9.02
C GLN A 169 -13.32 2.15 10.08
N ALA A 170 -12.07 1.70 10.24
CA ALA A 170 -11.12 2.35 11.14
C ALA A 170 -10.86 3.82 10.76
N THR A 171 -10.81 4.11 9.46
CA THR A 171 -10.57 5.45 8.94
C THR A 171 -11.74 6.39 9.26
N GLU A 172 -12.97 5.94 9.07
CA GLU A 172 -14.17 6.72 9.41
C GLU A 172 -14.22 7.04 10.90
N ILE A 173 -13.90 6.06 11.75
CA ILE A 173 -13.87 6.23 13.21
C ILE A 173 -12.79 7.23 13.64
N VAL A 174 -11.56 7.10 13.11
CA VAL A 174 -10.45 8.00 13.41
C VAL A 174 -10.75 9.43 12.95
N LYS A 175 -11.35 9.61 11.77
CA LYS A 175 -11.79 10.92 11.28
C LYS A 175 -12.84 11.55 12.19
N ALA A 176 -13.80 10.76 12.65
CA ALA A 176 -14.86 11.26 13.52
C ALA A 176 -14.36 11.68 14.91
N LEU A 177 -13.36 10.98 15.45
CA LEU A 177 -12.82 11.24 16.78
C LEU A 177 -11.66 12.25 16.81
N GLY A 178 -10.87 12.32 15.75
CA GLY A 178 -9.61 13.08 15.72
C GLY A 178 -9.71 14.50 15.16
N GLY A 179 -10.90 14.96 14.77
CA GLY A 179 -11.13 16.33 14.29
C GLY A 179 -10.25 16.70 13.09
N GLU A 180 -9.83 17.97 13.01
CA GLU A 180 -9.01 18.48 11.88
C GLU A 180 -7.68 17.72 11.72
N ALA A 181 -7.06 17.29 12.82
CA ALA A 181 -5.81 16.53 12.81
C ALA A 181 -5.95 15.15 12.16
N ALA A 182 -7.15 14.55 12.21
CA ALA A 182 -7.45 13.28 11.56
C ALA A 182 -8.20 13.42 10.23
N ALA A 183 -8.68 14.63 9.89
CA ALA A 183 -9.48 14.86 8.68
C ALA A 183 -8.73 14.47 7.39
N LEU A 184 -7.40 14.59 7.40
CA LEU A 184 -6.51 14.29 6.28
C LEU A 184 -5.98 12.84 6.27
N VAL A 185 -6.39 11.99 7.22
CA VAL A 185 -5.96 10.58 7.27
C VAL A 185 -6.55 9.84 6.07
N ASP A 186 -5.68 9.28 5.24
CA ASP A 186 -6.07 8.43 4.12
C ASP A 186 -6.25 6.97 4.59
N PRO A 187 -7.22 6.20 4.06
CA PRO A 187 -7.37 4.80 4.39
C PRO A 187 -6.10 3.96 4.19
N SER A 188 -5.13 4.33 3.36
CA SER A 188 -3.83 3.62 3.31
C SER A 188 -3.08 3.60 4.65
N GLY A 189 -3.45 4.46 5.60
CA GLY A 189 -2.78 4.59 6.89
C GLY A 189 -1.38 5.17 6.82
N ALA A 190 -0.99 5.69 5.65
CA ALA A 190 0.05 6.69 5.60
C ALA A 190 -0.44 7.93 6.37
N CYS A 191 0.42 8.49 7.22
CA CYS A 191 0.28 9.90 7.58
C CYS A 191 0.08 10.71 6.29
N PRO A 192 -0.71 11.79 6.31
CA PRO A 192 -0.64 12.79 5.26
C PRO A 192 0.74 13.48 5.32
N ALA A 193 1.78 12.76 4.88
CA ALA A 193 2.90 13.36 4.20
C ALA A 193 2.33 13.77 2.84
N ALA A 194 2.35 15.09 2.59
CA ALA A 194 2.00 15.76 1.34
C ALA A 194 1.67 14.82 0.16
N GLY A 195 0.38 14.60 -0.12
CA GLY A 195 0.00 14.30 -1.50
C GLY A 195 0.22 15.54 -2.37
N ASN A 196 0.29 15.36 -3.69
CA ASN A 196 0.65 16.38 -4.69
C ASN A 196 2.16 16.68 -4.79
N GLU A 197 3.02 15.75 -4.39
CA GLU A 197 4.43 15.84 -4.75
C GLU A 197 4.62 15.63 -6.25
N VAL A 198 5.59 16.34 -6.82
CA VAL A 198 6.06 16.08 -8.19
C VAL A 198 7.27 15.17 -8.08
N VAL A 199 7.12 13.92 -8.55
CA VAL A 199 8.17 12.91 -8.49
C VAL A 199 8.83 12.78 -9.86
N GLY A 200 10.06 13.25 -9.97
CA GLY A 200 10.84 13.25 -11.20
C GLY A 200 10.56 14.44 -12.13
N ASP A 201 11.25 14.47 -13.28
CA ASP A 201 11.14 15.54 -14.27
C ASP A 201 10.03 15.25 -15.28
N LEU A 202 8.94 16.02 -15.22
CA LEU A 202 7.79 15.91 -16.12
C LEU A 202 8.18 16.36 -17.55
N ALA A 203 8.61 15.41 -18.37
CA ALA A 203 9.14 15.65 -19.72
C ALA A 203 8.19 15.19 -20.84
N GLY A 204 6.98 14.73 -20.52
CA GLY A 204 5.99 14.20 -21.47
C GLY A 204 6.44 12.92 -22.19
N LYS A 205 7.41 12.21 -21.61
CA LYS A 205 7.98 10.99 -22.20
C LYS A 205 7.03 9.80 -22.03
N TRP A 206 7.24 8.78 -22.84
CA TRP A 206 6.59 7.48 -22.72
C TRP A 206 7.65 6.40 -22.55
N VAL A 207 7.40 5.46 -21.65
CA VAL A 207 8.31 4.33 -21.35
C VAL A 207 7.54 3.03 -21.26
N ARG A 208 8.26 1.90 -21.38
CA ARG A 208 7.67 0.57 -21.15
C ARG A 208 7.19 0.47 -19.68
N PRO A 209 6.01 -0.12 -19.43
CA PRO A 209 5.46 -0.21 -18.07
C PRO A 209 6.30 -1.09 -17.14
N MET A 210 7.02 -2.06 -17.69
CA MET A 210 7.97 -2.91 -16.99
C MET A 210 9.14 -3.24 -17.93
N ALA A 211 10.37 -3.12 -17.44
CA ALA A 211 11.55 -3.56 -18.17
C ALA A 211 11.46 -5.06 -18.49
N GLU A 212 11.92 -5.46 -19.68
CA GLU A 212 11.98 -6.87 -20.12
C GLU A 212 10.63 -7.61 -20.23
N SER A 213 9.53 -6.92 -19.94
CA SER A 213 8.19 -7.49 -20.08
C SER A 213 7.80 -7.72 -21.53
N ILE A 214 7.01 -8.76 -21.73
CA ILE A 214 6.34 -9.06 -23.00
C ILE A 214 4.85 -8.81 -22.88
N ASN A 215 4.21 -8.41 -23.98
CA ASN A 215 2.75 -8.40 -24.07
C ASN A 215 2.25 -9.84 -24.12
N THR A 216 1.52 -10.27 -23.09
CA THR A 216 0.99 -11.63 -22.96
C THR A 216 -0.48 -11.74 -23.38
N SER A 217 -1.23 -10.62 -23.37
CA SER A 217 -2.62 -10.59 -23.81
C SER A 217 -3.03 -9.22 -24.34
N GLY A 218 -3.60 -9.18 -25.54
CA GLY A 218 -4.10 -7.95 -26.16
C GLY A 218 -5.52 -7.57 -25.73
N TYR A 219 -5.91 -6.34 -26.05
CA TYR A 219 -7.27 -5.82 -25.88
C TYR A 219 -8.27 -6.48 -26.83
N GLY A 220 -9.52 -6.65 -26.39
CA GLY A 220 -10.64 -7.04 -27.24
C GLY A 220 -11.26 -8.41 -26.95
N PRO A 221 -12.14 -8.90 -27.85
CA PRO A 221 -12.89 -10.13 -27.64
C PRO A 221 -11.97 -11.36 -27.54
N ARG A 222 -12.14 -12.16 -26.49
CA ARG A 222 -11.42 -13.43 -26.29
C ARG A 222 -12.23 -14.39 -25.43
N ALA A 223 -11.95 -15.69 -25.51
CA ALA A 223 -12.50 -16.61 -24.51
C ALA A 223 -11.90 -16.28 -23.13
N ALA A 224 -12.75 -16.17 -22.11
CA ALA A 224 -12.31 -15.98 -20.74
C ALA A 224 -11.40 -17.15 -20.31
N PRO A 225 -10.22 -16.88 -19.73
CA PRO A 225 -9.37 -17.93 -19.18
C PRO A 225 -10.11 -18.77 -18.13
N ALA A 226 -9.77 -20.05 -18.05
CA ALA A 226 -10.34 -20.93 -17.03
C ALA A 226 -10.09 -20.36 -15.61
N GLY A 227 -11.14 -20.30 -14.79
CA GLY A 227 -11.08 -19.76 -13.43
C GLY A 227 -11.37 -18.26 -13.31
N THR A 228 -11.55 -17.53 -14.42
CA THR A 228 -11.89 -16.10 -14.39
C THR A 228 -13.31 -15.87 -13.85
N ALA A 229 -13.45 -15.01 -12.84
CA ALA A 229 -14.76 -14.57 -12.36
C ALA A 229 -15.50 -13.77 -13.46
N GLY A 230 -16.81 -13.98 -13.60
CA GLY A 230 -17.66 -13.29 -14.59
C GLY A 230 -18.09 -14.14 -15.80
N GLY A 231 -17.51 -15.33 -15.98
CA GLY A 231 -17.95 -16.29 -17.01
C GLY A 231 -17.96 -15.69 -18.43
N VAL A 232 -19.06 -15.86 -19.18
CA VAL A 232 -19.22 -15.32 -20.54
C VAL A 232 -19.08 -13.79 -20.59
N LEU A 233 -19.37 -13.08 -19.49
CA LEU A 233 -19.20 -11.62 -19.42
C LEU A 233 -17.73 -11.17 -19.38
N ALA A 234 -16.80 -12.10 -19.11
CA ALA A 234 -15.36 -11.89 -19.20
C ALA A 234 -14.78 -12.20 -20.60
N ASN A 235 -15.64 -12.45 -21.61
CA ASN A 235 -15.20 -12.74 -22.98
C ASN A 235 -14.71 -11.50 -23.76
N PHE A 236 -14.41 -10.42 -23.06
CA PHE A 236 -13.82 -9.22 -23.60
C PHE A 236 -12.72 -8.76 -22.64
N HIS A 237 -11.54 -8.51 -23.19
CA HIS A 237 -10.42 -7.99 -22.44
C HIS A 237 -10.37 -6.47 -22.55
N TYR A 238 -10.69 -5.79 -21.45
CA TYR A 238 -10.80 -4.32 -21.39
C TYR A 238 -9.45 -3.60 -21.26
N GLY A 239 -8.35 -4.34 -21.21
CA GLY A 239 -7.01 -3.82 -21.12
C GLY A 239 -6.01 -4.62 -21.95
N ILE A 240 -4.74 -4.43 -21.61
CA ILE A 240 -3.59 -5.13 -22.19
C ILE A 240 -2.74 -5.69 -21.04
N ASP A 241 -2.24 -6.92 -21.20
CA ASP A 241 -1.47 -7.60 -20.17
C ASP A 241 0.01 -7.66 -20.55
N PHE A 242 0.87 -7.32 -19.58
CA PHE A 242 2.31 -7.46 -19.67
C PHE A 242 2.81 -8.39 -18.57
N ALA A 243 3.78 -9.25 -18.87
CA ALA A 243 4.45 -10.03 -17.83
C ALA A 243 5.96 -10.13 -18.02
N THR A 244 6.71 -10.19 -16.92
CA THR A 244 8.15 -10.48 -16.96
C THR A 244 8.42 -11.99 -16.79
N PRO A 245 9.10 -12.64 -17.74
CA PRO A 245 9.45 -14.04 -17.62
C PRO A 245 10.41 -14.31 -16.45
N GLY A 246 10.09 -15.30 -15.62
CA GLY A 246 11.03 -15.82 -14.60
C GLY A 246 11.19 -15.00 -13.31
N HIS A 247 10.76 -13.73 -13.27
CA HIS A 247 10.80 -12.89 -12.06
C HIS A 247 9.64 -11.88 -12.03
N ALA A 248 9.47 -11.18 -10.90
CA ALA A 248 8.55 -10.06 -10.80
C ALA A 248 9.19 -8.77 -11.34
N GLY A 249 8.46 -8.06 -12.20
CA GLY A 249 8.87 -6.78 -12.75
C GLY A 249 8.60 -5.60 -11.80
N THR A 250 9.37 -4.51 -11.91
CA THR A 250 8.98 -3.22 -11.33
C THR A 250 8.05 -2.51 -12.30
N ILE A 251 6.84 -2.19 -11.85
CA ILE A 251 5.87 -1.42 -12.62
C ILE A 251 6.17 0.06 -12.46
N VAL A 252 6.28 0.77 -13.57
CA VAL A 252 6.57 2.22 -13.61
C VAL A 252 5.46 3.01 -14.29
N ALA A 253 5.38 4.31 -14.01
CA ALA A 253 4.50 5.22 -14.73
C ALA A 253 4.87 5.24 -16.22
N VAL A 254 3.94 4.82 -17.10
CA VAL A 254 4.20 4.75 -18.55
C VAL A 254 4.38 6.12 -19.18
N THR A 255 3.83 7.16 -18.57
CA THR A 255 4.00 8.56 -18.95
C THR A 255 3.78 9.44 -17.71
N ASP A 256 3.93 10.75 -17.87
CA ASP A 256 3.66 11.70 -16.81
C ASP A 256 2.17 11.68 -16.44
N MET A 257 1.87 11.45 -15.17
CA MET A 257 0.48 11.34 -14.72
C MET A 257 0.29 11.79 -13.29
N LYS A 258 -0.87 12.37 -13.02
CA LYS A 258 -1.37 12.60 -11.67
C LYS A 258 -2.08 11.34 -11.18
N ILE A 259 -1.66 10.79 -10.05
CA ILE A 259 -2.31 9.66 -9.41
C ILE A 259 -3.68 10.10 -8.90
N VAL A 260 -4.74 9.48 -9.44
CA VAL A 260 -6.14 9.79 -9.11
C VAL A 260 -6.78 8.69 -8.27
N LYS A 261 -6.21 7.47 -8.28
CA LYS A 261 -6.67 6.36 -7.43
C LYS A 261 -5.53 5.44 -7.04
N VAL A 262 -5.50 5.01 -5.79
CA VAL A 262 -4.72 3.87 -5.31
C VAL A 262 -5.70 2.82 -4.80
N ARG A 263 -5.49 1.56 -5.23
CA ARG A 263 -6.28 0.39 -4.84
C ARG A 263 -5.40 -0.58 -4.06
N ASN A 264 -5.95 -1.11 -2.98
CA ASN A 264 -5.30 -2.09 -2.11
C ASN A 264 -6.22 -3.31 -1.97
N LEU A 265 -5.95 -4.38 -2.73
CA LEU A 265 -6.77 -5.60 -2.76
C LEU A 265 -8.26 -5.33 -3.05
N ASP A 266 -8.53 -4.48 -4.04
CA ASP A 266 -9.86 -4.01 -4.37
C ASP A 266 -10.55 -4.90 -5.42
N GLY A 267 -11.32 -5.86 -4.93
CA GLY A 267 -12.20 -6.71 -5.73
C GLY A 267 -11.46 -7.40 -6.89
N LEU A 268 -12.03 -7.29 -8.10
CA LEU A 268 -11.49 -7.92 -9.31
C LEU A 268 -10.18 -7.27 -9.77
N PHE A 269 -9.94 -5.99 -9.47
CA PHE A 269 -8.74 -5.25 -9.87
C PHE A 269 -7.54 -5.56 -8.97
N GLY A 270 -7.78 -5.99 -7.73
CA GLY A 270 -6.71 -6.23 -6.76
C GLY A 270 -6.01 -4.94 -6.36
N THR A 271 -4.69 -4.99 -6.25
CA THR A 271 -3.84 -3.83 -5.91
C THR A 271 -3.43 -3.10 -7.19
N GLY A 272 -3.43 -1.77 -7.18
CA GLY A 272 -3.07 -1.01 -8.36
C GLY A 272 -3.14 0.50 -8.21
N VAL A 273 -2.79 1.19 -9.29
CA VAL A 273 -2.74 2.64 -9.37
C VAL A 273 -3.47 3.09 -10.63
N THR A 274 -4.28 4.14 -10.52
CA THR A 274 -4.86 4.83 -11.67
C THR A 274 -4.33 6.25 -11.70
N GLY A 275 -3.81 6.68 -12.85
CA GLY A 275 -3.32 8.04 -13.07
C GLY A 275 -3.97 8.70 -14.27
N GLN A 276 -4.23 10.01 -14.19
CA GLN A 276 -4.62 10.84 -15.32
C GLN A 276 -3.37 11.47 -15.93
N THR A 277 -3.20 11.41 -17.25
CA THR A 277 -2.08 12.07 -17.93
C THR A 277 -2.09 13.56 -17.68
N THR A 278 -0.92 14.20 -17.63
CA THR A 278 -0.81 15.64 -17.31
C THR A 278 -1.49 16.55 -18.35
N ASP A 279 -1.68 16.08 -19.58
CA ASP A 279 -2.47 16.76 -20.61
C ASP A 279 -3.99 16.50 -20.51
N GLY A 280 -4.41 15.67 -19.57
CA GLY A 280 -5.79 15.33 -19.26
C GLY A 280 -6.48 14.43 -20.29
N LYS A 281 -5.79 14.00 -21.35
CA LYS A 281 -6.41 13.27 -22.48
C LYS A 281 -6.65 11.80 -22.20
N LEU A 282 -5.90 11.20 -21.29
CA LEU A 282 -6.03 9.79 -20.94
C LEU A 282 -6.07 9.62 -19.42
N THR A 283 -6.81 8.61 -18.99
CA THR A 283 -6.63 8.01 -17.67
C THR A 283 -6.15 6.57 -17.87
N ILE A 284 -5.14 6.16 -17.11
CA ILE A 284 -4.46 4.88 -17.24
C ILE A 284 -4.58 4.14 -15.91
N GLY A 285 -5.22 2.98 -15.93
CA GLY A 285 -5.28 2.05 -14.80
C GLY A 285 -4.20 0.98 -14.91
N MET A 286 -3.51 0.68 -13.82
CA MET A 286 -2.44 -0.33 -13.73
C MET A 286 -2.71 -1.22 -12.52
N TYR A 287 -3.04 -2.49 -12.75
CA TYR A 287 -3.64 -3.37 -11.74
C TYR A 287 -2.89 -4.68 -11.55
N HIS A 288 -3.38 -5.48 -10.60
CA HIS A 288 -2.84 -6.77 -10.17
C HIS A 288 -1.44 -6.71 -9.55
N MET A 289 -1.04 -5.54 -9.04
CA MET A 289 0.23 -5.38 -8.34
C MET A 289 0.32 -6.32 -7.12
N GLU A 290 1.54 -6.59 -6.67
CA GLU A 290 1.77 -7.30 -5.42
C GLU A 290 1.19 -6.50 -4.24
N ALA A 291 0.53 -7.18 -3.30
CA ALA A 291 -0.06 -6.55 -2.13
C ALA A 291 1.00 -5.80 -1.31
N GLY A 292 0.75 -4.53 -1.01
CA GLY A 292 1.68 -3.67 -0.26
C GLY A 292 2.93 -3.24 -1.02
N SER A 293 2.98 -3.45 -2.35
CA SER A 293 4.11 -3.00 -3.17
C SER A 293 3.97 -1.56 -3.69
N VAL A 294 2.80 -0.93 -3.55
CA VAL A 294 2.53 0.41 -4.10
C VAL A 294 3.44 1.46 -3.44
N ARG A 295 4.05 2.31 -4.26
CA ARG A 295 5.08 3.28 -3.86
C ARG A 295 4.63 4.74 -3.94
N VAL A 296 3.41 4.99 -4.41
CA VAL A 296 2.85 6.32 -4.68
C VAL A 296 1.51 6.51 -3.96
N LYS A 297 1.07 7.75 -3.83
CA LYS A 297 -0.16 8.13 -3.13
C LYS A 297 -1.16 8.80 -4.09
N GLU A 298 -2.44 8.76 -3.75
CA GLU A 298 -3.42 9.59 -4.46
C GLU A 298 -3.04 11.08 -4.34
N GLY A 299 -3.07 11.79 -5.46
CA GLY A 299 -2.70 13.20 -5.57
C GLY A 299 -1.31 13.45 -6.16
N ASP A 300 -0.36 12.52 -6.02
CA ASP A 300 1.01 12.67 -6.54
C ASP A 300 1.02 12.90 -8.06
N THR A 301 1.94 13.70 -8.56
CA THR A 301 2.22 13.81 -10.00
C THR A 301 3.56 13.17 -10.28
N VAL A 302 3.55 12.06 -11.01
CA VAL A 302 4.73 11.24 -11.25
C VAL A 302 5.20 11.39 -12.70
N ALA A 303 6.51 11.49 -12.91
CA ALA A 303 7.11 11.47 -14.22
C ALA A 303 7.14 10.05 -14.80
N ALA A 304 7.17 9.95 -16.13
CA ALA A 304 7.41 8.69 -16.83
C ALA A 304 8.65 7.96 -16.26
N GLY A 305 8.51 6.66 -15.98
CA GLY A 305 9.57 5.83 -15.41
C GLY A 305 9.60 5.79 -13.88
N THR A 306 8.80 6.60 -13.18
CA THR A 306 8.69 6.55 -11.72
C THR A 306 8.16 5.18 -11.27
N PRO A 307 8.84 4.47 -10.35
CA PRO A 307 8.35 3.22 -9.80
C PRO A 307 7.01 3.39 -9.07
N LEU A 308 6.01 2.59 -9.46
CA LEU A 308 4.66 2.61 -8.88
C LEU A 308 4.41 1.42 -7.96
N GLY A 309 4.95 0.26 -8.31
CA GLY A 309 4.74 -0.98 -7.55
C GLY A 309 5.46 -2.17 -8.17
N THR A 310 5.16 -3.36 -7.66
CA THR A 310 5.73 -4.62 -8.15
C THR A 310 4.67 -5.44 -8.86
N GLU A 311 5.04 -6.08 -9.97
CA GLU A 311 4.20 -7.04 -10.69
C GLU A 311 3.70 -8.15 -9.75
N GLY A 312 2.40 -8.41 -9.74
CA GLY A 312 1.78 -9.35 -8.81
C GLY A 312 0.69 -10.20 -9.44
N ALA A 313 -0.11 -10.80 -8.56
CA ALA A 313 -1.23 -11.67 -8.93
C ALA A 313 -2.43 -11.46 -8.00
N THR A 314 -2.75 -10.21 -7.69
CA THR A 314 -3.90 -9.86 -6.82
C THR A 314 -5.16 -9.61 -7.65
N GLY A 315 -6.33 -9.98 -7.13
CA GLY A 315 -7.61 -9.81 -7.82
C GLY A 315 -7.97 -10.98 -8.75
N ASN A 316 -8.65 -10.71 -9.86
CA ASN A 316 -9.17 -11.71 -10.79
C ASN A 316 -8.13 -12.06 -11.86
N VAL A 317 -7.16 -12.90 -11.51
CA VAL A 317 -6.02 -13.24 -12.38
C VAL A 317 -5.80 -14.74 -12.46
N THR A 318 -5.16 -15.20 -13.54
CA THR A 318 -4.72 -16.60 -13.71
C THR A 318 -3.23 -16.81 -13.42
N GLY A 319 -2.48 -15.73 -13.27
CA GLY A 319 -1.04 -15.75 -13.04
C GLY A 319 -0.50 -14.33 -12.89
N ARG A 320 0.80 -14.23 -12.60
CA ARG A 320 1.48 -12.94 -12.41
C ARG A 320 1.53 -12.16 -13.73
N HIS A 321 1.00 -10.94 -13.72
CA HIS A 321 1.06 -9.98 -14.82
C HIS A 321 0.65 -8.59 -14.32
N LEU A 322 1.00 -7.56 -15.11
CA LEU A 322 0.38 -6.24 -15.06
C LEU A 322 -0.78 -6.21 -16.05
N HIS A 323 -1.98 -5.87 -15.58
CA HIS A 323 -3.10 -5.49 -16.43
C HIS A 323 -3.19 -3.97 -16.53
N MET A 324 -3.28 -3.45 -17.75
CA MET A 324 -3.31 -2.01 -17.99
C MET A 324 -4.52 -1.60 -18.85
N GLU A 325 -5.34 -0.69 -18.33
CA GLU A 325 -6.54 -0.18 -19.00
C GLU A 325 -6.37 1.30 -19.35
N PHE A 326 -6.86 1.69 -20.53
CA PHE A 326 -6.85 3.08 -20.98
C PHE A 326 -8.28 3.60 -21.07
N PHE A 327 -8.49 4.83 -20.65
CA PHE A 327 -9.76 5.54 -20.72
C PHE A 327 -9.55 6.90 -21.39
N ALA A 328 -10.54 7.34 -22.15
CA ALA A 328 -10.52 8.67 -22.73
C ALA A 328 -10.84 9.74 -21.67
N GLY A 329 -9.96 10.73 -21.54
CA GLY A 329 -10.14 11.88 -20.65
C GLY A 329 -10.05 11.53 -19.16
N ALA A 330 -10.64 12.41 -18.34
CA ALA A 330 -10.79 12.22 -16.91
C ALA A 330 -11.90 11.20 -16.62
N LEU A 331 -11.68 10.30 -15.66
CA LEU A 331 -12.75 9.47 -15.13
C LEU A 331 -13.54 10.20 -14.03
N PRO A 332 -14.87 9.96 -13.92
CA PRO A 332 -15.66 10.50 -12.82
C PRO A 332 -15.19 9.94 -11.46
N ASN A 333 -15.35 10.74 -10.42
CA ASN A 333 -15.09 10.35 -9.02
C ASN A 333 -16.44 10.29 -8.26
N PRO A 334 -16.87 9.14 -7.72
CA PRO A 334 -16.15 7.87 -7.67
C PRO A 334 -16.06 7.17 -9.03
N MET A 335 -14.92 6.53 -9.28
CA MET A 335 -14.73 5.69 -10.46
C MET A 335 -15.66 4.47 -10.36
N ILE A 336 -16.56 4.33 -11.34
CA ILE A 336 -17.48 3.20 -11.43
C ILE A 336 -16.96 2.11 -12.38
N PRO A 337 -17.27 0.81 -12.15
CA PRO A 337 -16.73 -0.31 -12.95
C PRO A 337 -17.19 -0.39 -14.41
N ILE A 338 -17.98 0.55 -14.91
CA ILE A 338 -18.60 0.53 -16.25
C ILE A 338 -18.00 1.57 -17.20
N ASN A 339 -16.86 2.17 -16.84
CA ASN A 339 -16.22 3.17 -17.69
C ASN A 339 -15.74 2.53 -18.99
N ALA A 340 -16.04 3.16 -20.13
CA ALA A 340 -15.64 2.65 -21.43
C ALA A 340 -14.13 2.76 -21.62
N THR A 341 -13.46 1.61 -21.71
CA THR A 341 -12.04 1.53 -22.06
C THR A 341 -11.83 1.76 -23.56
N ILE A 342 -10.63 2.18 -23.93
CA ILE A 342 -10.15 2.24 -25.31
C ILE A 342 -9.00 1.25 -25.49
N ASP A 343 -8.82 0.75 -26.71
CA ASP A 343 -7.69 -0.14 -27.03
C ASP A 343 -6.34 0.58 -26.82
N PRO A 344 -5.50 0.13 -25.88
CA PRO A 344 -4.18 0.75 -25.65
C PRO A 344 -3.20 0.52 -26.82
N THR A 345 -3.42 -0.52 -27.63
CA THR A 345 -2.45 -1.04 -28.61
C THR A 345 -1.99 0.02 -29.63
N PRO A 346 -2.87 0.81 -30.28
CA PRO A 346 -2.43 1.82 -31.24
C PRO A 346 -1.56 2.90 -30.60
N ILE A 347 -1.92 3.34 -29.39
CA ILE A 347 -1.19 4.38 -28.65
C ILE A 347 0.20 3.85 -28.27
N LEU A 348 0.28 2.64 -27.73
CA LEU A 348 1.55 2.04 -27.31
C LEU A 348 2.49 1.79 -28.50
N LYS A 349 1.96 1.42 -29.68
CA LYS A 349 2.76 1.32 -30.92
C LYS A 349 3.27 2.68 -31.39
N GLU A 350 2.43 3.71 -31.38
CA GLU A 350 2.84 5.08 -31.74
C GLU A 350 3.98 5.58 -30.84
N LYS A 351 3.96 5.20 -29.55
CA LYS A 351 4.99 5.56 -28.58
C LYS A 351 6.20 4.62 -28.55
N GLY A 352 6.26 3.60 -29.42
CA GLY A 352 7.39 2.65 -29.51
C GLY A 352 7.51 1.69 -28.32
N ILE A 353 6.43 1.47 -27.57
CA ILE A 353 6.38 0.57 -26.41
C ILE A 353 6.09 -0.88 -26.85
N LEU A 354 5.27 -1.04 -27.89
CA LEU A 354 4.96 -2.32 -28.54
C LEU A 354 5.66 -2.43 -29.90
#